data_AF-A0A1Q4AR11-F1
#
_entry.id   AF-A0A1Q4AR11-F1
#
_cell.length_a   1.000
_cell.length_b   1.000
_cell.length_c   1.000
_cell.angle_alpha   90.00
_cell.angle_beta   90.00
_cell.angle_gamma   90.00
#
_symmetry.space_group_name_H-M   'P 1'
#
loop_
_entity.id
_entity.type
_entity.pdbx_description
1 polymer ?
#
loop_
_entity_poly.entity_id
_entity_poly.type
_entity_poly.pdbx_seq_one_letter_code
_entity_poly.pdbx_strand_id
1 'polypeptide(L)'
;MSTADATTDAPKGGLTFLRTNMEVIIAILLGIVSIATAYVSFQSSLYGGVQAQNYTNGTNQRTSAESLYLEANQQYVQDAQLWQTLSELRLDIANPDPAIADAAQIKYDTIYFQSVSEDFDGAIQRADAENEANPDFYVDPSNDEDYQNALFGTYADEKEQADAKIAAGDQANAFGDRLTLATVIMAVSLFLLGIAAVVSAFRVKVIMGGIGVVIFVAAVVIAAAVPALPLF
;
A
#
# COMPACT_ATOMS: atom_id res chain seq x y z
N MET A 1 -38.85 -44.81 -68.60
CA MET A 1 -39.00 -44.87 -67.13
C MET A 1 -37.75 -45.55 -66.61
N SER A 2 -36.64 -44.86 -66.31
CA SER A 2 -36.40 -43.80 -65.31
C SER A 2 -36.82 -44.18 -63.90
N THR A 3 -35.83 -44.39 -63.03
CA THR A 3 -35.73 -43.92 -61.63
C THR A 3 -34.39 -44.44 -61.09
N ALA A 4 -33.31 -43.66 -61.23
CA ALA A 4 -32.86 -42.60 -60.32
C ALA A 4 -32.24 -43.17 -59.03
N ASP A 5 -30.92 -43.27 -59.08
CA ASP A 5 -30.00 -43.55 -57.98
C ASP A 5 -30.00 -42.35 -57.02
N ALA A 6 -30.37 -42.58 -55.76
CA ALA A 6 -30.44 -41.55 -54.72
C ALA A 6 -29.32 -41.79 -53.70
N THR A 7 -28.12 -41.30 -54.02
CA THR A 7 -27.04 -41.17 -53.04
C THR A 7 -27.35 -40.00 -52.12
N THR A 8 -27.76 -40.33 -50.89
CA THR A 8 -28.02 -39.38 -49.82
C THR A 8 -26.69 -38.76 -49.35
N ASP A 9 -26.41 -37.52 -49.76
CA ASP A 9 -25.27 -36.75 -49.29
C ASP A 9 -25.45 -36.33 -47.82
N ALA A 10 -24.66 -36.92 -46.93
CA ALA A 10 -24.54 -36.49 -45.54
C ALA A 10 -23.83 -35.12 -45.44
N PRO A 11 -24.14 -34.27 -44.44
CA PRO A 11 -23.63 -32.92 -44.36
C PRO A 11 -22.12 -32.91 -44.05
N LYS A 12 -21.29 -32.72 -45.08
CA LYS A 12 -19.83 -32.49 -44.97
C LYS A 12 -19.54 -31.04 -44.56
N GLY A 13 -20.05 -30.58 -43.42
CA GLY A 13 -20.08 -29.14 -43.08
C GLY A 13 -18.89 -28.63 -42.25
N GLY A 14 -18.73 -29.11 -41.02
CA GLY A 14 -17.85 -28.46 -40.04
C GLY A 14 -16.37 -28.91 -40.06
N LEU A 15 -16.13 -30.22 -40.08
CA LEU A 15 -14.76 -30.76 -39.99
C LEU A 15 -13.91 -30.48 -41.24
N THR A 16 -14.53 -30.40 -42.42
CA THR A 16 -13.82 -30.16 -43.69
C THR A 16 -13.29 -28.72 -43.76
N PHE A 17 -14.09 -27.75 -43.33
CA PHE A 17 -13.70 -26.33 -43.28
C PHE A 17 -12.60 -26.08 -42.25
N LEU A 18 -12.74 -26.64 -41.04
CA LEU A 18 -11.71 -26.57 -39.99
C LEU A 18 -10.39 -27.17 -40.47
N ARG A 19 -10.43 -28.27 -41.24
CA ARG A 19 -9.22 -28.92 -41.76
C ARG A 19 -8.52 -28.10 -42.84
N THR A 20 -9.27 -27.44 -43.71
CA THR A 20 -8.70 -26.61 -44.80
C THR A 20 -8.17 -25.27 -44.30
N ASN A 21 -8.80 -24.67 -43.29
CA ASN A 21 -8.46 -23.31 -42.84
C ASN A 21 -7.70 -23.25 -41.50
N MET A 22 -7.27 -24.40 -40.96
CA MET A 22 -6.62 -24.48 -39.65
C MET A 22 -5.38 -23.59 -39.53
N GLU A 23 -4.58 -23.48 -40.59
CA GLU A 23 -3.34 -22.69 -40.58
C GLU A 23 -3.62 -21.19 -40.44
N VAL A 24 -4.66 -20.70 -41.13
CA VAL A 24 -5.11 -19.32 -41.02
C VAL A 24 -5.66 -19.05 -39.62
N ILE A 25 -6.45 -19.98 -39.06
CA ILE A 25 -6.99 -19.86 -37.70
C ILE A 25 -5.85 -19.76 -36.67
N ILE A 26 -4.86 -20.65 -36.74
CA ILE A 26 -3.71 -20.63 -35.81
C ILE A 26 -2.90 -19.35 -35.98
N ALA A 27 -2.68 -18.87 -37.21
CA ALA A 27 -1.97 -17.61 -37.46
C ALA A 27 -2.72 -16.40 -36.85
N ILE A 28 -4.04 -16.35 -37.00
CA ILE A 28 -4.86 -15.31 -36.37
C ILE A 28 -4.78 -15.40 -34.84
N LEU A 29 -4.89 -16.60 -34.27
CA LEU A 29 -4.76 -16.81 -32.82
C LEU A 29 -3.39 -16.35 -32.31
N LEU A 30 -2.30 -16.68 -32.99
CA LEU A 30 -0.96 -16.18 -32.65
C LEU A 30 -0.90 -14.64 -32.62
N GLY A 31 -1.50 -13.98 -33.61
CA GLY A 31 -1.59 -12.52 -33.65
C GLY A 31 -2.37 -11.96 -32.46
N ILE A 32 -3.52 -12.55 -32.13
CA ILE A 32 -4.36 -12.13 -31.00
C ILE A 32 -3.61 -12.31 -29.67
N VAL A 33 -3.00 -13.48 -29.44
CA VAL A 33 -2.27 -13.73 -28.19
C VAL A 33 -1.08 -12.79 -28.08
N SER A 34 -0.38 -12.47 -29.18
CA SER A 34 0.73 -11.53 -29.20
C SER A 34 0.31 -10.11 -28.78
N ILE A 35 -0.79 -9.60 -29.34
CA ILE A 35 -1.33 -8.27 -28.98
C ILE A 35 -1.78 -8.25 -27.52
N ALA A 36 -2.48 -9.28 -27.07
CA ALA A 36 -2.91 -9.41 -25.67
C ALA A 36 -1.71 -9.44 -24.72
N THR A 37 -0.66 -10.19 -25.07
CA THR A 37 0.58 -10.27 -24.28
C THR A 37 1.24 -8.89 -24.16
N ALA A 38 1.33 -8.15 -25.27
CA ALA A 38 1.89 -6.80 -25.27
C ALA A 38 1.09 -5.85 -24.37
N TYR A 39 -0.25 -5.90 -24.44
CA TYR A 39 -1.12 -5.08 -23.59
C TYR A 39 -0.98 -5.40 -22.10
N VAL A 40 -1.03 -6.69 -21.74
CA VAL A 40 -0.92 -7.13 -20.34
C VAL A 40 0.47 -6.81 -19.78
N SER A 41 1.53 -6.96 -20.58
CA SER A 41 2.90 -6.57 -20.21
C SER A 41 3.01 -5.07 -19.94
N PHE A 42 2.40 -4.24 -20.79
CA PHE A 42 2.37 -2.80 -20.60
C PHE A 42 1.64 -2.42 -19.30
N GLN A 43 0.47 -3.00 -19.03
CA GLN A 43 -0.25 -2.75 -17.78
C GLN A 43 0.53 -3.20 -16.54
N SER A 44 1.25 -4.32 -16.62
CA SER A 44 2.15 -4.76 -15.53
C SER A 44 3.20 -3.69 -15.20
N SER A 45 3.84 -3.13 -16.23
CA SER A 45 4.83 -2.05 -16.09
C SER A 45 4.24 -0.79 -15.45
N LEU A 46 3.01 -0.40 -15.83
CA LEU A 46 2.32 0.73 -15.20
C LEU A 46 2.08 0.51 -13.71
N TYR A 47 1.63 -0.69 -13.32
CA TYR A 47 1.50 -1.05 -11.92
C TYR A 47 2.84 -1.04 -11.17
N GLY A 48 3.93 -1.47 -11.81
CA GLY A 48 5.29 -1.33 -11.26
C GLY A 48 5.69 0.14 -11.02
N GLY A 49 5.28 1.05 -11.91
CA GLY A 49 5.47 2.49 -11.71
C GLY A 49 4.69 3.04 -10.51
N VAL A 50 3.41 2.66 -10.38
CA VAL A 50 2.55 3.05 -9.25
C VAL A 50 3.09 2.51 -7.93
N GLN A 51 3.50 1.24 -7.89
CA GLN A 51 4.16 0.63 -6.75
C GLN A 51 5.40 1.43 -6.35
N ALA A 52 6.33 1.66 -7.27
CA ALA A 52 7.57 2.36 -6.99
C ALA A 52 7.31 3.77 -6.43
N GLN A 53 6.38 4.51 -7.04
CA GLN A 53 6.00 5.84 -6.58
C GLN A 53 5.42 5.81 -5.15
N ASN A 54 4.48 4.89 -4.88
CA ASN A 54 3.88 4.75 -3.56
C ASN A 54 4.89 4.36 -2.49
N TYR A 55 5.81 3.44 -2.79
CA TYR A 55 6.88 3.05 -1.87
C TYR A 55 7.88 4.17 -1.61
N THR A 56 8.28 4.92 -2.64
CA THR A 56 9.16 6.08 -2.46
C THR A 56 8.48 7.13 -1.57
N ASN A 57 7.23 7.50 -1.88
CA ASN A 57 6.50 8.49 -1.10
C ASN A 57 6.27 8.03 0.35
N GLY A 58 5.78 6.79 0.54
CA GLY A 58 5.55 6.24 1.87
C GLY A 58 6.83 6.12 2.70
N THR A 59 7.95 5.73 2.10
CA THR A 59 9.24 5.64 2.82
C THR A 59 9.76 7.03 3.20
N ASN A 60 9.64 8.01 2.30
CA ASN A 60 10.03 9.39 2.58
C ASN A 60 9.18 9.99 3.71
N GLN A 61 7.85 9.83 3.65
CA GLN A 61 6.93 10.28 4.71
C GLN A 61 7.22 9.58 6.04
N ARG A 62 7.45 8.26 6.04
CA ARG A 62 7.83 7.54 7.26
C ARG A 62 9.12 8.07 7.88
N THR A 63 10.09 8.47 7.05
CA THR A 63 11.35 9.06 7.52
C THR A 63 11.13 10.45 8.12
N SER A 64 10.23 11.23 7.53
CA SER A 64 9.79 12.52 8.07
C SER A 64 9.07 12.34 9.41
N ALA A 65 8.13 11.39 9.48
CA ALA A 65 7.41 11.05 10.70
C ALA A 65 8.39 10.64 11.82
N GLU A 66 9.37 9.78 11.52
CA GLU A 66 10.38 9.39 12.51
C GLU A 66 11.19 10.60 13.03
N SER A 67 11.54 11.53 12.15
CA SER A 67 12.20 12.78 12.56
C SER A 67 11.33 13.59 13.54
N LEU A 68 10.04 13.74 13.23
CA LEU A 68 9.07 14.42 14.10
C LEU A 68 8.91 13.72 15.45
N TYR A 69 8.85 12.39 15.47
CA TYR A 69 8.78 11.61 16.70
C TYR A 69 10.01 11.82 17.58
N LEU A 70 11.21 11.84 16.99
CA LEU A 70 12.44 12.07 17.73
C LEU A 70 12.51 13.48 18.31
N GLU A 71 12.08 14.50 17.55
CA GLU A 71 11.98 15.88 18.02
C GLU A 71 10.97 16.00 19.17
N ALA A 72 9.76 15.47 18.99
CA ALA A 72 8.72 15.44 20.01
C ALA A 72 9.16 14.70 21.27
N ASN A 73 9.82 13.55 21.13
CA ASN A 73 10.34 12.79 22.26
C ASN A 73 11.49 13.50 22.98
N GLN A 74 12.34 14.23 22.24
CA GLN A 74 13.37 15.08 22.84
C GLN A 74 12.75 16.23 23.65
N GLN A 75 11.67 16.84 23.16
CA GLN A 75 10.92 17.85 23.88
C GLN A 75 10.25 17.26 25.13
N TYR A 76 9.57 16.12 24.99
CA TYR A 76 8.92 15.40 26.10
C TYR A 76 9.90 15.09 27.24
N VAL A 77 11.11 14.62 26.92
CA VAL A 77 12.14 14.34 27.94
C VAL A 77 12.64 15.61 28.62
N GLN A 78 12.79 16.72 27.87
CA GLN A 78 13.15 18.01 28.46
C GLN A 78 12.07 18.51 29.41
N ASP A 79 10.81 18.43 29.01
CA ASP A 79 9.67 18.86 29.81
C ASP A 79 9.48 17.98 31.06
N ALA A 80 9.74 16.67 30.97
CA ALA A 80 9.75 15.79 32.15
C ALA A 80 10.84 16.16 33.16
N GLN A 81 12.05 16.52 32.69
CA GLN A 81 13.14 16.98 33.57
C GLN A 81 12.84 18.36 34.17
N LEU A 82 12.26 19.25 33.38
CA LEU A 82 11.78 20.54 33.82
C LEU A 82 10.72 20.40 34.91
N TRP A 83 9.74 19.51 34.70
CA TRP A 83 8.68 19.21 35.65
C TRP A 83 9.22 18.68 36.98
N GLN A 84 10.20 17.78 36.93
CA GLN A 84 10.89 17.29 38.13
C GLN A 84 11.52 18.47 38.90
N THR A 85 12.21 19.36 38.20
CA THR A 85 12.86 20.55 38.80
C THR A 85 11.83 21.50 39.42
N LEU A 86 10.74 21.78 38.70
CA LEU A 86 9.66 22.63 39.19
C LEU A 86 8.95 22.02 40.40
N SER A 87 8.75 20.70 40.40
CA SER A 87 8.15 19.96 41.52
C SER A 87 9.03 20.02 42.78
N GLU A 88 10.35 19.88 42.63
CA GLU A 88 11.30 20.07 43.74
C GLU A 88 11.22 21.49 44.31
N LEU A 89 11.21 22.51 43.45
CA LEU A 89 11.08 23.90 43.88
C LEU A 89 9.74 24.19 44.57
N ARG A 90 8.63 23.57 44.13
CA ARG A 90 7.32 23.67 44.81
C ARG A 90 7.39 23.14 46.25
N LEU A 91 8.15 22.07 46.50
CA LEU A 91 8.37 21.56 47.86
C LEU A 91 9.20 22.54 48.71
N ASP A 92 10.24 23.14 48.12
CA ASP A 92 11.07 24.15 48.81
C ASP A 92 10.32 25.46 49.10
N ILE A 93 9.36 25.85 48.25
CA ILE A 93 8.46 26.99 48.51
C ILE A 93 7.63 26.77 49.78
N ALA A 94 7.26 25.52 50.08
CA ALA A 94 6.53 25.17 51.30
C ALA A 94 7.43 25.05 52.55
N ASN A 95 8.72 25.39 52.46
CA ASN A 95 9.66 25.29 53.56
C ASN A 95 9.35 26.30 54.69
N PRO A 96 9.45 25.91 55.97
CA PRO A 96 9.21 26.82 57.09
C PRO A 96 10.27 27.93 57.26
N ASP A 97 11.46 27.81 56.65
CA ASP A 97 12.47 28.88 56.63
C ASP A 97 12.16 29.88 55.50
N PRO A 98 11.83 31.15 55.82
CA PRO A 98 11.46 32.15 54.81
C PRO A 98 12.56 32.42 53.77
N ALA A 99 13.84 32.32 54.16
CA ALA A 99 14.93 32.57 53.22
C ALA A 99 15.02 31.49 52.13
N ILE A 100 14.69 30.24 52.47
CA ILE A 100 14.65 29.13 51.53
C ILE A 100 13.43 29.26 50.62
N ALA A 101 12.24 29.51 51.21
CA ALA A 101 11.00 29.67 50.47
C ALA A 101 11.06 30.80 49.44
N ASP A 102 11.54 31.99 49.85
CA ASP A 102 11.66 33.16 48.96
C ASP A 102 12.63 32.89 47.80
N ALA A 103 13.77 32.25 48.08
CA ALA A 103 14.76 31.92 47.06
C ALA A 103 14.23 30.86 46.07
N ALA A 104 13.45 29.88 46.55
CA ALA A 104 12.81 28.87 45.71
C ALA A 104 11.73 29.48 44.82
N GLN A 105 10.90 30.38 45.35
CA GLN A 105 9.88 31.09 44.57
C GLN A 105 10.47 31.86 43.40
N ILE A 106 11.54 32.63 43.63
CA ILE A 106 12.23 33.39 42.57
C ILE A 106 12.74 32.44 41.47
N LYS A 107 13.33 31.30 41.84
CA LYS A 107 13.82 30.30 40.88
C LYS A 107 12.67 29.67 40.10
N TYR A 108 11.59 29.29 40.79
CA TYR A 108 10.41 28.71 40.18
C TYR A 108 9.84 29.66 39.12
N ASP A 109 9.55 30.91 39.49
CA ASP A 109 8.97 31.90 38.59
C ASP A 109 9.88 32.17 37.37
N THR A 110 11.19 32.23 37.60
CA THR A 110 12.18 32.45 36.53
C THR A 110 12.21 31.28 35.55
N ILE A 111 12.31 30.05 36.06
CA ILE A 111 12.39 28.83 35.23
C ILE A 111 11.06 28.60 34.51
N TYR A 112 9.94 28.77 35.21
CA TYR A 112 8.61 28.63 34.64
C TYR A 112 8.42 29.55 33.43
N PHE A 113 8.73 30.84 33.60
CA PHE A 113 8.62 31.83 32.54
C PHE A 113 9.56 31.57 31.35
N GLN A 114 10.76 31.03 31.60
CA GLN A 114 11.80 30.88 30.57
C GLN A 114 11.73 29.55 29.82
N SER A 115 11.21 28.49 30.44
CA SER A 115 11.43 27.12 29.97
C SER A 115 10.15 26.32 29.74
N VAL A 116 9.01 26.72 30.32
CA VAL A 116 7.74 26.02 30.09
C VAL A 116 7.14 26.50 28.76
N SER A 117 6.87 25.56 27.87
CA SER A 117 6.19 25.84 26.60
C SER A 117 4.70 26.14 26.82
N GLU A 118 4.03 26.78 25.86
CA GLU A 118 2.60 27.11 25.96
C GLU A 118 1.74 25.84 26.14
N ASP A 119 2.03 24.78 25.38
CA ASP A 119 1.30 23.52 25.47
C ASP A 119 1.51 22.85 26.84
N PHE A 120 2.73 22.88 27.36
CA PHE A 120 3.05 22.28 28.66
C PHE A 120 2.51 23.13 29.84
N ASP A 121 2.51 24.45 29.72
CA ASP A 121 1.86 25.37 30.67
C ASP A 121 0.36 25.04 30.80
N GLY A 122 -0.33 24.88 29.67
CA GLY A 122 -1.72 24.47 29.65
C GLY A 122 -1.95 23.14 30.35
N ALA A 123 -1.07 22.15 30.13
CA ALA A 123 -1.15 20.85 30.81
C ALA A 123 -0.91 20.95 32.32
N ILE A 124 0.07 21.75 32.75
CA ILE A 124 0.34 22.02 34.17
C ILE A 124 -0.89 22.64 34.84
N GLN A 125 -1.49 23.66 34.23
CA GLN A 125 -2.67 24.33 34.80
C GLN A 125 -3.88 23.40 34.94
N ARG A 126 -4.12 22.54 33.94
CA ARG A 126 -5.18 21.52 34.00
C ARG A 126 -4.91 20.48 35.07
N ALA A 127 -3.68 19.97 35.15
CA ALA A 127 -3.27 19.01 36.17
C ALA A 127 -3.38 19.60 37.58
N ASP A 128 -2.93 20.84 37.79
CA ASP A 128 -3.04 21.53 39.08
C ASP A 128 -4.50 21.71 39.51
N ALA A 129 -5.39 22.10 38.59
CA ALA A 129 -6.83 22.24 38.88
C ALA A 129 -7.49 20.90 39.26
N GLU A 130 -7.14 19.82 38.57
CA GLU A 130 -7.64 18.47 38.86
C GLU A 130 -7.11 17.94 40.19
N ASN A 131 -5.82 18.15 40.48
CA ASN A 131 -5.19 17.77 41.74
C ASN A 131 -5.77 18.53 42.93
N GLU A 132 -6.16 19.80 42.76
CA GLU A 132 -6.85 20.58 43.79
C GLU A 132 -8.28 20.07 44.02
N ALA A 133 -9.00 19.72 42.95
CA ALA A 133 -10.35 19.19 43.03
C ALA A 133 -10.41 17.77 43.62
N ASN A 134 -9.41 16.94 43.33
CA ASN A 134 -9.36 15.52 43.65
C ASN A 134 -8.03 15.14 44.34
N PRO A 135 -7.81 15.53 45.61
CA PRO A 135 -6.52 15.35 46.30
C PRO A 135 -6.10 13.89 46.54
N ASP A 136 -7.03 12.93 46.40
CA ASP A 136 -6.75 11.49 46.53
C ASP A 136 -6.08 10.90 45.28
N PHE A 137 -6.03 11.65 44.17
CA PHE A 137 -5.45 11.21 42.91
C PHE A 137 -4.48 12.26 42.37
N TYR A 138 -3.28 11.83 41.98
CA TYR A 138 -2.30 12.72 41.37
C TYR A 138 -2.32 12.55 39.85
N VAL A 139 -2.60 13.65 39.15
CA VAL A 139 -2.48 13.82 37.71
C VAL A 139 -1.12 14.42 37.38
N ASP A 140 -0.38 13.72 36.55
CA ASP A 140 0.87 14.19 35.97
C ASP A 140 0.57 14.97 34.67
N PRO A 141 1.02 16.24 34.54
CA PRO A 141 0.76 17.04 33.34
C PRO A 141 1.35 16.45 32.06
N SER A 142 2.39 15.61 32.15
CA SER A 142 2.95 14.94 30.97
C SER A 142 1.97 13.94 30.32
N ASN A 143 0.96 13.47 31.05
CA ASN A 143 -0.06 12.56 30.53
C ASN A 143 -1.28 13.28 29.94
N ASP A 144 -1.28 14.61 29.93
CA ASP A 144 -2.38 15.40 29.38
C ASP A 144 -2.55 15.15 27.86
N GLU A 145 -3.78 14.87 27.43
CA GLU A 145 -4.08 14.48 26.06
C GLU A 145 -3.80 15.61 25.06
N ASP A 146 -4.10 16.86 25.41
CA ASP A 146 -3.86 18.02 24.53
C ASP A 146 -2.36 18.25 24.32
N TYR A 147 -1.56 18.12 25.39
CA TYR A 147 -0.11 18.19 25.32
C TYR A 147 0.50 17.03 24.52
N GLN A 148 0.03 15.80 24.75
CA GLN A 148 0.47 14.64 23.96
C GLN A 148 0.14 14.81 22.48
N ASN A 149 -1.04 15.34 22.16
CA ASN A 149 -1.42 15.61 20.78
C ASN A 149 -0.62 16.77 20.17
N ALA A 150 -0.32 17.82 20.93
CA ALA A 150 0.53 18.92 20.46
C ALA A 150 1.93 18.41 20.06
N LEU A 151 2.52 17.50 20.85
CA LEU A 151 3.82 16.91 20.56
C LEU A 151 3.79 15.86 19.44
N PHE A 152 2.86 14.90 19.53
CA PHE A 152 2.90 13.69 18.71
C PHE A 152 1.83 13.60 17.61
N GLY A 153 0.87 14.53 17.57
CA GLY A 153 -0.23 14.51 16.61
C GLY A 153 0.24 14.57 15.17
N THR A 154 1.16 15.50 14.86
CA THR A 154 1.73 15.61 13.50
C THR A 154 2.51 14.35 13.09
N TYR A 155 3.22 13.72 14.04
CA TYR A 155 3.87 12.43 13.80
C TYR A 155 2.84 11.34 13.46
N ALA A 156 1.76 11.24 14.24
CA ALA A 156 0.73 10.24 14.04
C ALA A 156 0.07 10.38 12.66
N ASP A 157 -0.27 11.60 12.25
CA ASP A 157 -0.87 11.90 10.95
C ASP A 157 0.07 11.54 9.79
N GLU A 158 1.34 11.95 9.85
CA GLU A 158 2.34 11.64 8.82
C GLU A 158 2.61 10.13 8.73
N LYS A 159 2.66 9.45 9.88
CA LYS A 159 2.83 8.01 9.94
C LYS A 159 1.65 7.28 9.30
N GLU A 160 0.42 7.68 9.59
CA GLU A 160 -0.78 7.06 9.00
C GLU A 160 -0.79 7.24 7.49
N GLN A 161 -0.48 8.45 7.00
CA GLN A 161 -0.37 8.71 5.57
C GLN A 161 0.72 7.85 4.91
N ALA A 162 1.89 7.73 5.55
CA ALA A 162 2.97 6.89 5.07
C ALA A 162 2.54 5.42 4.95
N ASP A 163 1.91 4.87 5.99
CA ASP A 163 1.43 3.49 6.02
C ASP A 163 0.37 3.25 4.91
N ALA A 164 -0.54 4.20 4.70
CA ALA A 164 -1.52 4.14 3.63
C ALA A 164 -0.88 4.12 2.23
N LYS A 165 0.19 4.89 2.01
CA LYS A 165 0.95 4.85 0.74
C LYS A 165 1.64 3.50 0.55
N ILE A 166 2.26 2.95 1.58
CA ILE A 166 2.89 1.62 1.49
C ILE A 166 1.84 0.56 1.16
N ALA A 167 0.69 0.56 1.83
CA ALA A 167 -0.39 -0.39 1.55
C ALA A 167 -0.93 -0.26 0.10
N ALA A 168 -1.05 0.95 -0.43
CA ALA A 168 -1.40 1.18 -1.84
C ALA A 168 -0.31 0.65 -2.79
N GLY A 169 0.96 0.78 -2.41
CA GLY A 169 2.10 0.19 -3.13
C GLY A 169 2.05 -1.35 -3.15
N ASP A 170 1.73 -1.98 -2.03
CA ASP A 170 1.58 -3.44 -1.91
C ASP A 170 0.47 -3.97 -2.82
N GLN A 171 -0.67 -3.26 -2.84
CA GLN A 171 -1.77 -3.61 -3.71
C GLN A 171 -1.38 -3.48 -5.20
N ALA A 172 -0.70 -2.40 -5.57
CA ALA A 172 -0.20 -2.20 -6.93
C ALA A 172 0.80 -3.30 -7.33
N ASN A 173 1.71 -3.68 -6.44
CA ASN A 173 2.65 -4.79 -6.66
C ASN A 173 1.90 -6.09 -6.94
N ALA A 174 0.91 -6.43 -6.11
CA ALA A 174 0.12 -7.65 -6.28
C ALA A 174 -0.63 -7.69 -7.64
N PHE A 175 -1.10 -6.55 -8.13
CA PHE A 175 -1.69 -6.45 -9.46
C PHE A 175 -0.66 -6.61 -10.58
N GLY A 176 0.49 -5.94 -10.48
CA GLY A 176 1.61 -6.09 -11.43
C GLY A 176 2.10 -7.53 -11.52
N ASP A 177 2.26 -8.22 -10.39
CA ASP A 177 2.69 -9.62 -10.33
C ASP A 177 1.69 -10.56 -11.03
N ARG A 178 0.38 -10.36 -10.84
CA ARG A 178 -0.65 -11.14 -11.53
C ARG A 178 -0.63 -10.94 -13.04
N LEU A 179 -0.41 -9.71 -13.50
CA LEU A 179 -0.27 -9.41 -14.93
C LEU A 179 1.00 -10.02 -15.50
N THR A 180 2.12 -9.97 -14.77
CA THR A 180 3.37 -10.65 -15.13
C THR A 180 3.19 -12.16 -15.23
N LEU A 181 2.45 -12.77 -14.30
CA LEU A 181 2.09 -14.18 -14.39
C LEU A 181 1.27 -14.46 -15.66
N ALA A 182 0.28 -13.62 -15.96
CA ALA A 182 -0.54 -13.77 -17.15
C ALA A 182 0.29 -13.67 -18.45
N THR A 183 1.26 -12.76 -18.55
CA THR A 183 2.14 -12.68 -19.74
C THR A 183 3.00 -13.93 -19.92
N VAL A 184 3.53 -14.50 -18.83
CA VAL A 184 4.28 -15.78 -18.88
C VAL A 184 3.39 -16.92 -19.37
N ILE A 185 2.15 -17.00 -18.89
CA ILE A 185 1.18 -18.01 -19.34
C ILE A 185 0.81 -17.79 -20.82
N MET A 186 0.65 -16.54 -21.27
CA MET A 186 0.42 -16.24 -22.69
C MET A 186 1.62 -16.61 -23.57
N ALA A 187 2.86 -16.45 -23.09
CA ALA A 187 4.05 -16.89 -23.81
C ALA A 187 4.06 -18.42 -24.01
N VAL A 188 3.64 -19.19 -23.01
CA VAL A 188 3.46 -20.65 -23.14
C VAL A 188 2.38 -20.97 -24.19
N SER A 189 1.27 -20.23 -24.21
CA SER A 189 0.25 -20.38 -25.26
C SER A 189 0.80 -20.06 -26.66
N LEU A 190 1.52 -18.96 -26.83
CA LEU A 190 2.17 -18.60 -28.10
C LEU A 190 3.10 -19.70 -28.59
N PHE A 191 3.89 -20.27 -27.69
CA PHE A 191 4.78 -21.37 -28.01
C PHE A 191 4.03 -22.60 -28.52
N LEU A 192 2.97 -23.03 -27.83
CA LEU A 192 2.16 -24.17 -28.25
C LEU A 192 1.43 -23.94 -29.59
N LEU A 193 0.87 -22.74 -29.79
CA LEU A 193 0.26 -22.34 -31.05
C LEU A 193 1.30 -22.27 -32.18
N GLY A 194 2.52 -21.82 -31.89
CA GLY A 194 3.63 -21.77 -32.83
C GLY A 194 4.04 -23.18 -33.28
N ILE A 195 4.16 -24.13 -32.36
CA ILE A 195 4.39 -25.54 -32.70
C ILE A 195 3.21 -26.10 -33.53
N ALA A 196 1.97 -25.83 -33.10
CA ALA A 196 0.78 -26.31 -33.80
C ALA A 196 0.73 -25.81 -35.26
N ALA A 197 1.21 -24.59 -35.54
CA ALA A 197 1.25 -24.02 -36.88
C ALA A 197 2.13 -24.85 -37.84
N VAL A 198 3.24 -25.41 -37.36
CA VAL A 198 4.26 -26.09 -38.19
C VAL A 198 4.01 -27.60 -38.31
N VAL A 199 3.25 -28.21 -37.39
CA VAL A 199 2.99 -29.65 -37.40
C VAL A 199 2.06 -30.07 -38.54
N SER A 200 2.45 -31.08 -39.32
CA SER A 200 1.64 -31.61 -40.43
C SER A 200 0.50 -32.55 -39.99
N ALA A 201 0.69 -33.25 -38.87
CA ALA A 201 -0.29 -34.21 -38.35
C ALA A 201 -1.52 -33.48 -37.75
N PHE A 202 -2.66 -33.55 -38.44
CA PHE A 202 -3.89 -32.83 -38.06
C PHE A 202 -4.33 -33.07 -36.61
N ARG A 203 -4.26 -34.32 -36.12
CA ARG A 203 -4.62 -34.65 -34.72
C ARG A 203 -3.73 -33.92 -33.71
N VAL A 204 -2.42 -33.90 -33.97
CA VAL A 204 -1.44 -33.23 -33.08
C VAL A 204 -1.62 -31.71 -33.14
N LYS A 205 -1.86 -31.15 -34.35
CA LYS A 205 -2.19 -29.72 -34.56
C LYS A 205 -3.41 -29.30 -33.73
N VAL A 206 -4.49 -30.09 -33.77
CA VAL A 206 -5.71 -29.80 -32.99
C VAL A 206 -5.47 -29.92 -31.48
N ILE A 207 -4.77 -30.95 -31.02
CA ILE A 207 -4.49 -31.13 -29.58
C ILE A 207 -3.63 -29.98 -29.04
N MET A 208 -2.50 -29.68 -29.69
CA MET A 208 -1.59 -28.61 -29.27
C MET A 208 -2.25 -27.24 -29.37
N GLY A 209 -2.97 -26.96 -30.46
CA GLY A 209 -3.71 -25.71 -30.63
C GLY A 209 -4.81 -25.55 -29.58
N GLY A 210 -5.56 -26.63 -29.30
CA GLY A 210 -6.60 -26.64 -28.27
C GLY A 210 -6.04 -26.36 -26.87
N ILE A 211 -4.94 -27.01 -26.49
CA ILE A 211 -4.26 -26.75 -25.20
C ILE A 211 -3.77 -25.30 -25.14
N GLY A 212 -3.15 -24.79 -26.20
CA GLY A 212 -2.71 -23.40 -26.28
C GLY A 212 -3.87 -22.42 -26.05
N VAL A 213 -5.01 -22.63 -26.71
CA VAL A 213 -6.21 -21.80 -26.52
C VAL A 213 -6.72 -21.87 -25.08
N VAL A 214 -6.77 -23.05 -24.45
CA VAL A 214 -7.20 -23.17 -23.04
C VAL A 214 -6.26 -22.40 -22.11
N ILE A 215 -4.95 -22.50 -22.32
CA ILE A 215 -3.94 -21.76 -21.54
C ILE A 215 -4.10 -20.25 -21.75
N PHE A 216 -4.33 -19.81 -22.99
CA PHE A 216 -4.60 -18.41 -23.29
C PHE A 216 -5.85 -17.89 -22.57
N VAL A 217 -6.97 -18.63 -22.61
CA VAL A 217 -8.20 -18.24 -21.92
C VAL A 217 -7.95 -18.11 -20.41
N ALA A 218 -7.22 -19.06 -19.81
CA ALA A 218 -6.85 -18.96 -18.39
C ALA A 218 -6.03 -17.70 -18.09
N ALA A 219 -5.05 -17.35 -18.93
CA ALA A 219 -4.26 -16.14 -18.79
C ALA A 219 -5.11 -14.86 -18.90
N VAL A 220 -6.06 -14.83 -19.85
CA VAL A 220 -6.99 -13.71 -20.03
C VAL A 220 -7.88 -13.54 -18.80
N VAL A 221 -8.36 -14.63 -18.20
CA VAL A 221 -9.17 -14.57 -16.97
C VAL A 221 -8.37 -13.97 -15.81
N ILE A 222 -7.10 -14.38 -15.64
CA ILE A 222 -6.21 -13.81 -14.62
C ILE A 222 -6.00 -12.31 -14.86
N ALA A 223 -5.68 -11.92 -16.09
CA ALA A 223 -5.44 -10.53 -16.45
C ALA A 223 -6.70 -9.66 -16.29
N ALA A 224 -7.87 -10.17 -16.67
CA ALA A 224 -9.14 -9.45 -16.58
C ALA A 224 -9.63 -9.27 -15.12
N ALA A 225 -9.12 -10.07 -14.18
CA ALA A 225 -9.39 -9.89 -12.75
C ALA A 225 -8.58 -8.74 -12.12
N VAL A 226 -7.63 -8.16 -12.86
CA VAL A 226 -6.85 -6.99 -12.45
C VAL A 226 -7.49 -5.74 -13.05
N PRO A 227 -7.76 -4.68 -12.26
CA PRO A 227 -8.27 -3.42 -12.79
C PRO A 227 -7.32 -2.84 -13.85
N ALA A 228 -7.86 -2.25 -14.92
CA ALA A 228 -7.03 -1.56 -15.90
C ALA A 228 -6.70 -0.14 -15.40
N LEU A 229 -5.43 0.24 -15.43
CA LEU A 229 -5.06 1.64 -15.23
C LEU A 229 -5.43 2.47 -16.46
N PRO A 230 -5.89 3.72 -16.26
CA PRO A 230 -6.20 4.63 -17.36
C PRO A 230 -4.95 4.96 -18.16
N LEU A 231 -5.12 5.14 -19.46
CA LEU A 231 -4.01 5.42 -20.37
C LEU A 231 -3.63 6.90 -20.41
N PHE A 232 -4.45 7.79 -19.84
CA PHE A 232 -4.28 9.24 -19.77
C PHE A 232 -5.06 9.81 -18.58
#